data_AF-A0AAW2FKB7-F1
#
_entry.id   AF-A0AAW2FKB7-F1
#
_cell.length_a   1.000
_cell.length_b   1.000
_cell.length_c   1.000
_cell.angle_alpha   90.00
_cell.angle_beta   90.00
_cell.angle_gamma   90.00
#
_symmetry.space_group_name_H-M   'P 1'
#
loop_
_entity.id
_entity.type
_entity.pdbx_description
1 polymer ?
#
loop_
_entity_poly.entity_id
_entity_poly.type
_entity_poly.pdbx_seq_one_letter_code
_entity_poly.pdbx_strand_id
1 'polypeptide(L)'
;MKRTYKSIKDHNSKTGNNSRTWVYMNIMESLLGERPFMSPLATISSSNNFATFDNSSSSNADRKAQESTSKIAEAIMQSRNLAEKNKNQRHKEKMDFRKDMLNLLQKMMDKS
;
A
#
# COMPACT_ATOMS: atom_id res chain seq x y z
N MET A 1 -15.03 23.46 -2.66
CA MET A 1 -15.85 22.82 -3.73
C MET A 1 -15.89 21.29 -3.65
N LYS A 2 -14.76 20.55 -3.79
CA LYS A 2 -14.75 19.07 -3.68
C LYS A 2 -15.34 18.50 -2.37
N ARG A 3 -15.07 19.16 -1.24
CA ARG A 3 -15.61 18.78 0.09
C ARG A 3 -17.14 18.85 0.14
N THR A 4 -17.73 19.90 -0.44
CA THR A 4 -19.18 20.12 -0.49
C THR A 4 -19.88 19.04 -1.30
N TYR A 5 -19.38 18.75 -2.51
CA TYR A 5 -19.89 17.67 -3.35
C TYR A 5 -19.83 16.31 -2.64
N LYS A 6 -18.69 15.96 -2.03
CA LYS A 6 -18.55 14.71 -1.26
C LYS A 6 -19.52 14.63 -0.09
N SER A 7 -19.69 15.73 0.65
CA SER A 7 -20.59 15.77 1.81
C SER A 7 -22.05 15.58 1.41
N ILE A 8 -22.47 16.18 0.29
CA ILE A 8 -23.83 16.04 -0.24
C ILE A 8 -24.05 14.63 -0.79
N LYS A 9 -23.08 14.10 -1.55
CA LYS A 9 -23.12 12.74 -2.10
C LYS A 9 -23.19 11.69 -0.98
N ASP A 10 -22.37 11.80 0.06
CA ASP A 10 -22.39 10.92 1.23
C ASP A 10 -23.72 11.01 2.01
N HIS A 11 -24.27 12.21 2.18
CA HIS A 11 -25.56 12.40 2.83
C HIS A 11 -26.69 11.71 2.07
N ASN A 12 -26.68 11.80 0.73
CA ASN A 12 -27.70 11.21 -0.15
C ASN A 12 -27.52 9.70 -0.35
N SER A 13 -26.32 9.14 -0.12
CA SER A 13 -26.07 7.70 -0.17
C SER A 13 -26.61 6.94 1.03
N LYS A 14 -27.09 7.63 2.08
CA LYS A 14 -27.67 7.02 3.29
C LYS A 14 -29.19 6.93 3.16
N THR A 15 -29.73 5.74 3.39
CA THR A 15 -31.17 5.48 3.43
C THR A 15 -31.84 6.23 4.59
N GLY A 16 -33.04 6.76 4.37
CA GLY A 16 -33.81 7.50 5.39
C GLY A 16 -33.50 9.01 5.48
N ASN A 17 -32.56 9.52 4.70
CA ASN A 17 -32.26 10.95 4.63
C ASN A 17 -33.06 11.67 3.52
N ASN A 18 -33.41 12.93 3.76
CA ASN A 18 -33.93 13.81 2.71
C ASN A 18 -32.85 14.11 1.67
N SER A 19 -33.23 14.14 0.40
CA SER A 19 -32.30 14.47 -0.68
C SER A 19 -31.81 15.91 -0.56
N ARG A 20 -30.49 16.09 -0.53
CA ARG A 20 -29.86 17.41 -0.63
C ARG A 20 -29.44 17.64 -2.07
N THR A 21 -29.87 18.75 -2.65
CA THR A 21 -29.51 19.16 -4.01
C THR A 21 -28.55 20.35 -3.97
N TRP A 22 -27.70 20.46 -4.99
CA TRP A 22 -26.78 21.59 -5.15
C TRP A 22 -26.64 21.89 -6.64
N VAL A 23 -26.58 23.18 -6.99
CA VAL A 23 -26.65 23.64 -8.39
C VAL A 23 -25.52 23.05 -9.24
N TYR A 24 -24.35 22.81 -8.64
CA TYR A 24 -23.18 22.27 -9.32
C TYR A 24 -23.08 20.74 -9.27
N MET A 25 -24.13 20.02 -8.84
CA MET A 25 -24.07 18.55 -8.71
C MET A 25 -23.78 17.87 -10.05
N ASN A 26 -24.46 18.26 -11.12
CA ASN A 26 -24.29 17.65 -12.44
C ASN A 26 -22.88 17.88 -13.00
N ILE A 27 -22.37 19.11 -12.85
CA ILE A 27 -21.02 19.48 -13.31
C ILE A 27 -19.97 18.69 -12.51
N MET A 28 -20.13 18.58 -11.19
CA MET A 28 -19.21 17.83 -10.35
C MET A 28 -19.28 16.32 -10.58
N GLU A 29 -20.45 15.77 -10.90
CA GLU A 29 -20.61 14.36 -11.25
C GLU A 29 -19.89 14.03 -12.56
N SER A 30 -19.98 14.90 -13.57
CA SER A 30 -19.23 14.71 -14.82
C SER A 30 -17.71 14.76 -14.61
N LEU A 31 -17.22 15.62 -13.71
CA LEU A 31 -15.78 15.77 -13.44
C LEU A 31 -15.21 14.72 -12.48
N LEU A 32 -16.02 14.18 -11.55
CA LEU A 32 -15.53 13.37 -10.41
C LEU A 32 -16.24 12.01 -10.26
N GLY A 33 -17.33 11.78 -10.98
CA GLY A 33 -18.15 10.56 -10.92
C GLY A 33 -17.54 9.41 -11.71
N GLU A 34 -16.94 9.70 -12.87
CA GLU A 34 -16.29 8.70 -13.69
C GLU A 34 -14.96 8.27 -13.07
N ARG A 35 -14.86 7.00 -12.68
CA ARG A 35 -13.66 6.39 -12.10
C ARG A 35 -13.19 5.26 -13.02
N PRO A 36 -12.45 5.57 -14.10
CA PRO A 36 -12.02 4.56 -15.07
C PRO A 36 -11.17 3.45 -14.43
N PHE A 37 -10.48 3.76 -13.33
CA PHE A 37 -9.71 2.80 -12.54
C PHE A 37 -10.55 1.84 -11.66
N MET A 38 -11.86 2.09 -11.51
CA MET A 38 -12.78 1.19 -10.80
C MET A 38 -13.42 0.16 -11.73
N SER A 39 -13.28 0.30 -13.04
CA SER A 39 -13.72 -0.70 -14.01
C SER A 39 -12.68 -1.81 -14.12
N PRO A 40 -13.05 -3.10 -13.93
CA PRO A 40 -12.10 -4.19 -14.08
C PRO A 40 -11.64 -4.31 -15.54
N LEU A 41 -10.35 -4.59 -15.76
CA LEU A 41 -9.78 -4.82 -17.10
C LEU A 41 -10.41 -6.02 -17.80
N ALA A 42 -10.80 -7.04 -17.02
CA ALA A 42 -11.53 -8.20 -17.50
C ALA A 42 -12.49 -8.67 -16.41
N THR A 43 -13.74 -8.92 -16.79
CA THR A 43 -14.74 -9.56 -15.92
C THR A 43 -14.85 -11.02 -16.32
N ILE A 44 -14.36 -11.92 -15.47
CA ILE A 44 -14.51 -13.36 -15.68
C ILE A 44 -15.85 -13.78 -15.05
N SER A 45 -16.76 -14.31 -15.86
CA SER A 45 -18.05 -14.84 -15.41
C SER A 45 -18.05 -16.36 -15.49
N SER A 46 -18.54 -17.02 -14.44
CA SER A 46 -18.74 -18.47 -14.41
C SER A 46 -20.03 -18.92 -15.14
N SER A 47 -20.88 -17.97 -15.54
CA SER A 47 -22.02 -18.26 -16.40
C SER A 47 -21.55 -18.29 -17.85
N ASN A 48 -21.60 -19.50 -18.40
CA ASN A 48 -21.05 -19.89 -19.69
C ASN A 48 -21.60 -19.03 -20.85
N ASN A 49 -20.91 -17.95 -21.21
CA ASN A 49 -21.08 -17.27 -22.50
C ASN A 49 -19.70 -16.75 -22.93
N PHE A 50 -19.04 -17.51 -23.80
CA PHE A 50 -17.84 -17.07 -24.49
C PHE A 50 -18.23 -15.93 -25.44
N ALA A 51 -18.04 -14.68 -25.01
CA ALA A 51 -17.89 -13.58 -25.94
C ALA A 51 -16.42 -13.59 -26.40
N THR A 52 -16.22 -14.02 -27.65
CA THR A 52 -14.92 -13.95 -28.33
C THR A 52 -14.42 -12.51 -28.32
N PHE A 53 -13.34 -12.24 -27.60
CA PHE A 53 -12.57 -11.02 -27.79
C PHE A 53 -11.49 -11.34 -28.82
N ASP A 54 -11.67 -10.84 -30.04
CA ASP A 54 -10.69 -10.85 -31.12
C ASP A 54 -9.56 -9.87 -30.82
N ASN A 55 -8.78 -10.11 -29.76
CA ASN A 55 -7.53 -9.37 -29.59
C ASN A 55 -6.41 -10.07 -30.35
N SER A 56 -6.38 -9.81 -31.66
CA SER A 56 -5.18 -10.02 -32.43
C SER A 56 -4.03 -9.18 -31.85
N SER A 57 -2.90 -9.84 -31.63
CA SER A 57 -1.52 -9.29 -31.61
C SER A 57 -0.74 -9.37 -30.29
N SER A 58 0.29 -10.21 -30.35
CA SER A 58 1.65 -10.07 -29.79
C SER A 58 1.94 -10.66 -28.40
N SER A 59 2.24 -11.95 -28.45
CA SER A 59 2.88 -12.82 -27.45
C SER A 59 4.33 -12.43 -27.07
N ASN A 60 4.55 -11.27 -26.44
CA ASN A 60 5.87 -10.89 -25.92
C ASN A 60 5.89 -10.21 -24.52
N ALA A 61 4.75 -10.00 -23.86
CA ALA A 61 4.70 -9.25 -22.59
C ALA A 61 5.01 -10.09 -21.33
N ASP A 62 4.83 -11.41 -21.38
CA ASP A 62 4.83 -12.23 -20.16
C ASP A 62 6.21 -12.40 -19.51
N ARG A 63 7.29 -12.43 -20.30
CA ARG A 63 8.65 -12.64 -19.76
C ARG A 63 9.18 -11.42 -18.99
N LYS A 64 8.83 -10.20 -19.42
CA LYS A 64 9.31 -8.96 -18.79
C LYS A 64 8.61 -8.67 -17.46
N ALA A 65 7.34 -9.05 -17.35
CA ALA A 65 6.58 -8.93 -16.10
C ALA A 65 7.15 -9.86 -15.01
N GLN A 66 7.46 -11.11 -15.36
CA GLN A 66 7.98 -12.10 -14.41
C GLN A 66 9.39 -11.77 -13.88
N GLU A 67 10.25 -11.15 -14.69
CA GLU A 67 11.57 -10.71 -14.24
C GLU A 67 11.49 -9.52 -13.27
N SER A 68 10.51 -8.62 -13.49
CA SER A 68 10.30 -7.45 -12.62
C SER A 68 9.74 -7.81 -11.26
N THR A 69 8.88 -8.83 -11.16
CA THR A 69 8.32 -9.29 -9.88
C THR A 69 9.38 -10.00 -9.02
N SER A 70 10.31 -10.73 -9.64
CA SER A 70 11.44 -11.38 -8.94
C SER A 70 12.34 -10.35 -8.27
N LYS A 71 12.70 -9.27 -8.98
CA LYS A 71 13.56 -8.20 -8.44
C LYS A 71 12.91 -7.45 -7.26
N ILE A 72 11.59 -7.25 -7.31
CA ILE A 72 10.84 -6.61 -6.22
C ILE A 72 10.81 -7.52 -4.98
N ALA A 73 10.57 -8.82 -5.16
CA ALA A 73 10.57 -9.78 -4.07
C ALA A 73 11.94 -9.85 -3.37
N GLU A 74 13.02 -9.88 -4.14
CA GLU A 74 14.40 -9.85 -3.61
C GLU A 74 14.69 -8.57 -2.81
N ALA A 75 14.30 -7.41 -3.33
CA ALA A 75 14.49 -6.13 -2.64
C ALA A 75 13.75 -6.07 -1.28
N ILE A 76 12.53 -6.61 -1.21
CA ILE A 76 11.75 -6.69 0.03
C ILE A 76 12.46 -7.60 1.05
N MET A 77 12.93 -8.77 0.61
CA MET A 77 13.65 -9.70 1.47
C MET A 77 14.97 -9.10 2.01
N GLN A 78 15.72 -8.40 1.15
CA GLN A 78 16.95 -7.71 1.56
C GLN A 78 16.68 -6.60 2.58
N SER A 79 15.67 -5.77 2.34
CA SER A 79 15.27 -4.70 3.29
C SER A 79 14.89 -5.27 4.66
N ARG A 80 14.14 -6.37 4.69
CA ARG A 80 13.76 -7.04 5.94
C ARG A 80 14.99 -7.55 6.70
N ASN A 81 15.88 -8.26 6.01
CA ASN A 81 17.11 -8.77 6.60
C ASN A 81 18.01 -7.65 7.14
N LEU A 82 18.11 -6.53 6.42
CA LEU A 82 18.89 -5.37 6.86
C LEU A 82 18.30 -4.74 8.13
N ALA A 83 16.97 -4.60 8.20
CA ALA A 83 16.30 -4.07 9.38
C ALA A 83 16.52 -4.95 10.63
N GLU A 84 16.44 -6.28 10.49
CA GLU A 84 16.70 -7.23 11.57
C GLU A 84 18.16 -7.15 12.05
N LYS A 85 19.13 -7.13 11.12
CA LYS A 85 20.55 -6.96 11.43
C LYS A 85 20.82 -5.65 12.17
N ASN A 86 20.25 -4.53 11.71
CA ASN A 86 20.41 -3.23 12.33
C ASN A 86 19.83 -3.19 13.76
N LYS A 87 18.69 -3.84 13.98
CA LYS A 87 18.09 -3.96 15.32
C LYS A 87 19.01 -4.76 16.27
N ASN A 88 19.53 -5.87 15.79
CA ASN A 88 20.44 -6.72 16.58
C ASN A 88 21.76 -6.00 16.87
N GLN A 89 22.31 -5.26 15.91
CA GLN A 89 23.54 -4.49 16.08
C GLN A 89 23.39 -3.40 17.14
N ARG A 90 22.30 -2.61 17.07
CA ARG A 90 22.00 -1.58 18.10
C ARG A 90 21.83 -2.18 19.49
N HIS A 91 21.22 -3.36 19.57
CA HIS A 91 21.07 -4.07 20.84
C HIS A 91 22.41 -4.52 21.39
N LYS A 92 23.27 -5.08 20.53
CA LYS A 92 24.62 -5.53 20.89
C LYS A 92 25.46 -4.39 21.43
N GLU A 93 25.55 -3.27 20.70
CA GLU A 93 26.31 -2.08 21.13
C GLU A 93 25.85 -1.55 22.49
N LYS A 94 24.52 -1.54 22.73
CA LYS A 94 23.95 -1.15 24.01
C LYS A 94 24.35 -2.10 25.14
N MET A 95 24.43 -3.41 24.88
CA MET A 95 24.84 -4.39 25.88
C MET A 95 26.34 -4.32 26.15
N ASP A 96 27.16 -4.13 25.13
CA ASP A 96 28.60 -3.97 25.26
C ASP A 96 28.92 -2.72 26.11
N PHE A 97 28.28 -1.58 25.81
CA PHE A 97 28.44 -0.37 26.61
C PHE A 97 28.04 -0.56 28.08
N ARG A 98 26.93 -1.26 28.33
CA ARG A 98 26.48 -1.57 29.71
C ARG A 98 27.49 -2.45 30.43
N LYS A 99 28.06 -3.44 29.73
CA LYS A 99 29.08 -4.34 30.29
C LYS A 99 30.36 -3.57 30.65
N ASP A 100 30.80 -2.68 29.77
CA ASP A 100 31.98 -1.83 30.01
C ASP A 100 31.77 -0.89 31.20
N MET A 101 30.58 -0.29 31.31
CA MET A 101 30.19 0.55 32.44
C MET A 101 30.21 -0.24 33.76
N LEU A 102 29.63 -1.45 33.77
CA LEU A 102 29.67 -2.31 34.97
C LEU A 102 31.10 -2.70 35.34
N ASN A 103 31.97 -2.96 34.37
CA ASN A 103 33.38 -3.26 34.61
C ASN A 103 34.11 -2.06 35.23
N LEU A 104 33.82 -0.84 34.75
CA LEU A 104 34.39 0.39 35.32
C LEU A 104 33.97 0.59 36.77
N LEU A 105 32.69 0.37 37.09
CA LEU A 105 32.18 0.44 38.47
C LEU A 105 32.85 -0.61 39.37
N GLN A 106 33.01 -1.85 38.89
CA GLN A 106 33.70 -2.91 39.63
C GLN A 106 35.15 -2.51 39.96
N LYS A 107 35.89 -1.98 38.98
CA LYS A 107 37.27 -1.52 39.19
C LYS A 107 37.41 -0.39 40.20
N MET A 108 36.38 0.45 40.36
CA MET A 108 36.37 1.50 41.39
C MET A 108 36.11 0.92 42.78
N MET A 109 35.22 -0.07 42.89
CA MET A 109 35.01 -0.82 44.14
C MET A 109 36.27 -1.58 44.57
N ASP A 110 36.95 -2.27 43.66
CA ASP A 110 38.14 -3.06 43.98
C ASP A 110 39.37 -2.20 44.36
N LYS A 111 39.31 -0.88 44.11
CA LYS A 111 40.36 0.09 44.45
C LYS A 111 40.11 0.83 45.77
N SER A 112 38.94 0.68 46.40
CA SER A 112 38.64 1.21 47.73
C SER A 112 38.88 0.16 48.80
#